data_AF-A0A3M2M3U0-F1
#
_entry.id   AF-A0A3M2M3U0-F1
#
_cell.length_a   1.000
_cell.length_b   1.000
_cell.length_c   1.000
_cell.angle_alpha   90.00
_cell.angle_beta   90.00
_cell.angle_gamma   90.00
#
_symmetry.space_group_name_H-M   'P 1'
#
loop_
_entity.id
_entity.type
_entity.pdbx_description
1 polymer ?
#
loop_
_entity_poly.entity_id
_entity_poly.type
_entity_poly.pdbx_seq_one_letter_code
_entity_poly.pdbx_strand_id
1 'polypeptide(L)'
;MSPEMQNAAAVERHACPTCKVEPGSACRTKSGKVAPKYHTPRFQLVPSLARSLDVRTPADRRPGTLWTPGAAVVVPAVPTDRKLAPVRLGYARCSTVSQELQGQLDELAKADCHKVFSEKISTRVKHRPELAAALDLAKRFKEAAPQQTVILTVTEMKRLGRDADELTTLARTLQENAISLEMLRGPLPGVYDPSGSGALLFAFFAAMAEAEREGIREATLEGLESARDRGRHGGRPKVITDDMLAITRARMAKGESVRDIAKGLTITEGKNAGEAPSAASLYRALAEADQAAS
;
A
#
# COMPACT_ATOMS: atom_id res chain seq x y z
N MET A 1 -38.51 0.85 32.27
CA MET A 1 -38.57 -0.20 31.22
C MET A 1 -37.60 -1.30 31.60
N SER A 2 -37.99 -2.58 31.50
CA SER A 2 -37.06 -3.68 31.82
C SER A 2 -35.92 -3.76 30.79
N PRO A 3 -34.76 -4.35 31.12
CA PRO A 3 -33.66 -4.54 30.17
C PRO A 3 -34.08 -5.30 28.92
N GLU A 4 -35.00 -6.26 29.05
CA GLU A 4 -35.57 -7.01 27.93
C GLU A 4 -36.36 -6.09 26.98
N MET A 5 -37.14 -5.15 27.52
CA MET A 5 -37.87 -4.16 26.71
C MET A 5 -36.94 -3.18 26.02
N GLN A 6 -35.85 -2.77 26.67
CA GLN A 6 -34.84 -1.89 26.08
C GLN A 6 -34.12 -2.57 24.91
N ASN A 7 -33.73 -3.84 25.09
CA ASN A 7 -33.09 -4.63 24.04
C ASN A 7 -34.05 -4.85 22.86
N ALA A 8 -35.30 -5.23 23.13
CA ALA A 8 -36.32 -5.37 22.10
C ALA A 8 -36.55 -4.07 21.32
N ALA A 9 -36.69 -2.94 22.02
CA ALA A 9 -36.86 -1.64 21.40
C ALA A 9 -35.64 -1.22 20.56
N ALA A 10 -34.41 -1.60 20.98
CA ALA A 10 -33.20 -1.35 20.20
C ALA A 10 -33.16 -2.21 18.92
N VAL A 11 -33.50 -3.50 19.01
CA VAL A 11 -33.51 -4.42 17.87
C VAL A 11 -34.62 -4.07 16.87
N GLU A 12 -35.78 -3.67 17.36
CA GLU A 12 -36.94 -3.31 16.53
C GLU A 12 -36.69 -2.07 15.67
N ARG A 13 -35.69 -1.23 15.98
CA ARG A 13 -35.31 -0.06 15.14
C ARG A 13 -34.76 -0.42 13.78
N HIS A 14 -34.31 -1.66 13.60
CA HIS A 14 -33.76 -2.14 12.33
C HIS A 14 -34.76 -3.06 11.63
N ALA A 15 -34.83 -2.98 10.30
CA ALA A 15 -35.54 -3.98 9.51
C ALA A 15 -34.89 -5.36 9.69
N CYS A 16 -35.67 -6.44 9.66
CA CYS A 16 -35.11 -7.78 9.78
C CYS A 16 -34.65 -8.32 8.41
N PRO A 17 -33.35 -8.64 8.21
CA PRO A 17 -32.89 -9.21 6.95
C PRO A 17 -33.49 -10.60 6.65
N THR A 18 -33.85 -11.35 7.70
CA THR A 18 -34.32 -12.74 7.59
C THR A 18 -35.82 -12.83 7.28
N CYS A 19 -36.67 -12.15 8.05
CA CYS A 19 -38.13 -12.20 7.85
C CYS A 19 -38.72 -10.96 7.18
N LYS A 20 -37.86 -10.01 6.75
CA LYS A 20 -38.24 -8.79 6.02
C LYS A 20 -39.33 -7.97 6.70
N VAL A 21 -39.38 -7.99 8.03
CA VAL A 21 -40.32 -7.16 8.79
C VAL A 21 -39.75 -5.74 8.91
N GLU A 22 -40.61 -4.76 8.75
CA GLU A 22 -40.27 -3.34 8.86
C GLU A 22 -39.75 -2.95 10.27
N PRO A 23 -38.99 -1.86 10.38
CA PRO A 23 -38.68 -1.24 11.64
C PRO A 23 -39.94 -0.97 12.48
N GLY A 24 -39.84 -1.15 13.79
CA GLY A 24 -40.95 -1.01 14.72
C GLY A 24 -41.86 -2.23 14.80
N SER A 25 -41.44 -3.41 14.34
CA SER A 25 -42.21 -4.66 14.47
C SER A 25 -41.34 -5.84 14.93
N ALA A 26 -41.90 -6.72 15.78
CA ALA A 26 -41.23 -7.94 16.22
C ALA A 26 -40.95 -8.91 15.05
N CYS A 27 -39.92 -9.76 15.19
CA CYS A 27 -39.63 -10.78 14.18
C CYS A 27 -40.79 -11.78 14.04
N ARG A 28 -40.96 -12.35 12.84
CA ARG A 28 -41.99 -13.35 12.53
C ARG A 28 -41.37 -14.69 12.13
N THR A 29 -42.03 -15.78 12.53
CA THR A 29 -41.72 -17.13 12.05
C THR A 29 -42.14 -17.30 10.58
N LYS A 30 -41.73 -18.39 9.94
CA LYS A 30 -42.19 -18.74 8.57
C LYS A 30 -43.72 -18.85 8.45
N SER A 31 -44.40 -19.18 9.55
CA SER A 31 -45.87 -19.26 9.64
C SER A 31 -46.55 -17.91 9.95
N GLY A 32 -45.82 -16.80 9.93
CA GLY A 32 -46.34 -15.44 10.14
C GLY A 32 -46.63 -15.05 11.59
N LYS A 33 -46.48 -15.99 12.54
CA LYS A 33 -46.62 -15.74 13.99
C LYS A 33 -45.42 -14.96 14.53
N VAL A 34 -45.61 -14.21 15.60
CA VAL A 34 -44.50 -13.51 16.28
C VAL A 34 -43.51 -14.54 16.80
N ALA A 35 -42.22 -14.36 16.46
CA ALA A 35 -41.15 -15.23 16.88
C ALA A 35 -40.84 -15.02 18.37
N PRO A 36 -40.54 -16.08 19.14
CA PRO A 36 -40.17 -15.95 20.55
C PRO A 36 -38.80 -15.28 20.76
N LYS A 37 -37.96 -15.24 19.71
CA LYS A 37 -36.64 -14.61 19.69
C LYS A 37 -36.49 -13.80 18.40
N TYR A 38 -35.68 -12.75 18.45
CA TYR A 38 -35.28 -12.02 17.25
C TYR A 38 -34.27 -12.84 16.45
N HIS A 39 -34.28 -12.67 15.11
CA HIS A 39 -33.30 -13.31 14.25
C HIS A 39 -31.91 -12.72 14.50
N THR A 40 -30.88 -13.57 14.57
CA THR A 40 -29.48 -13.18 14.79
C THR A 40 -29.00 -12.03 13.91
N PRO A 41 -29.25 -12.05 12.58
CA PRO A 41 -28.82 -10.96 11.71
C PRO A 41 -29.43 -9.60 12.06
N ARG A 42 -30.60 -9.57 12.74
CA ARG A 42 -31.27 -8.32 13.10
C ARG A 42 -30.68 -7.69 14.35
N PHE A 43 -30.47 -8.47 15.41
CA PHE A 43 -29.93 -7.90 16.65
C PHE A 43 -28.42 -7.65 16.58
N GLN A 44 -27.70 -8.29 15.67
CA GLN A 44 -26.30 -7.97 15.37
C GLN A 44 -26.08 -6.55 14.83
N LEU A 45 -27.12 -5.91 14.28
CA LEU A 45 -27.06 -4.51 13.83
C LEU A 45 -26.99 -3.52 15.00
N VAL A 46 -27.29 -3.97 16.22
CA VAL A 46 -27.22 -3.16 17.43
C VAL A 46 -25.85 -3.40 18.10
N PRO A 47 -24.94 -2.41 18.18
CA PRO A 47 -23.59 -2.62 18.69
C PRO A 47 -23.52 -3.21 20.12
N SER A 48 -24.46 -2.83 21.00
CA SER A 48 -24.54 -3.36 22.36
C SER A 48 -25.01 -4.82 22.44
N LEU A 49 -25.64 -5.34 21.38
CA LEU A 49 -26.18 -6.71 21.30
C LEU A 49 -25.45 -7.58 20.27
N ALA A 50 -24.42 -7.04 19.59
CA ALA A 50 -23.70 -7.74 18.53
C ALA A 50 -23.01 -9.03 19.00
N ARG A 51 -22.63 -9.10 20.28
CA ARG A 51 -22.04 -10.27 20.94
C ARG A 51 -23.05 -11.13 21.70
N SER A 52 -24.33 -10.76 21.72
CA SER A 52 -25.36 -11.53 22.38
C SER A 52 -25.65 -12.82 21.61
N LEU A 53 -25.92 -13.91 22.32
CA LEU A 53 -26.29 -15.18 21.71
C LEU A 53 -27.77 -15.21 21.32
N ASP A 54 -28.63 -14.59 22.13
CA ASP A 54 -30.03 -14.42 21.83
C ASP A 54 -30.62 -13.14 22.44
N VAL A 55 -31.66 -12.64 21.77
CA VAL A 55 -32.52 -11.57 22.29
C VAL A 55 -33.96 -12.07 22.20
N ARG A 56 -34.64 -12.10 23.34
CA ARG A 56 -36.02 -12.59 23.43
C ARG A 56 -37.02 -11.51 23.08
N THR A 57 -38.10 -11.93 22.43
CA THR A 57 -39.26 -11.07 22.19
C THR A 57 -40.03 -10.91 23.51
N PRO A 58 -40.27 -9.67 23.97
CA PRO A 58 -40.98 -9.42 25.23
C PRO A 58 -42.40 -9.97 25.26
N ALA A 59 -42.94 -10.18 26.45
CA ALA A 59 -44.26 -10.79 26.64
C ALA A 59 -45.42 -9.96 26.04
N ASP A 60 -45.27 -8.63 26.00
CA ASP A 60 -46.26 -7.69 25.46
C ASP A 60 -46.31 -7.68 23.91
N ARG A 61 -45.39 -8.36 23.22
CA ARG A 61 -45.41 -8.55 21.75
C ARG A 61 -46.03 -9.88 21.32
N ARG A 62 -46.48 -10.71 22.26
CA ARG A 62 -47.00 -12.06 21.97
C ARG A 62 -48.39 -12.00 21.29
N PRO A 63 -48.77 -13.06 20.56
CA PRO A 63 -50.11 -13.15 19.97
C PRO A 63 -51.20 -12.97 21.03
N GLY A 64 -52.16 -12.07 20.79
CA GLY A 64 -53.28 -11.80 21.70
C GLY A 64 -53.09 -10.60 22.64
N THR A 65 -51.92 -9.93 22.61
CA THR A 65 -51.66 -8.73 23.42
C THR A 65 -51.78 -7.47 22.56
N LEU A 66 -52.46 -6.44 23.08
CA LEU A 66 -52.53 -5.14 22.41
C LEU A 66 -51.16 -4.46 22.55
N TRP A 67 -50.43 -4.41 21.44
CA TRP A 67 -49.19 -3.65 21.35
C TRP A 67 -49.24 -2.68 20.18
N THR A 68 -48.88 -1.43 20.47
CA THR A 68 -48.74 -0.37 19.49
C THR A 68 -47.25 -0.15 19.19
N PRO A 69 -46.83 -0.28 17.92
CA PRO A 69 -45.50 0.15 17.50
C PRO A 69 -45.19 1.55 18.05
N GLY A 70 -44.02 1.72 18.66
CA GLY A 70 -43.53 3.07 18.98
C GLY A 70 -43.44 3.88 17.70
N ALA A 71 -43.57 5.21 17.80
CA ALA A 71 -43.46 6.11 16.64
C ALA A 71 -42.27 5.69 15.77
N ALA A 72 -42.52 5.49 14.46
CA ALA A 72 -41.48 5.11 13.53
C ALA A 72 -40.36 6.13 13.67
N VAL A 73 -39.18 5.68 14.14
CA VAL A 73 -38.02 6.56 14.16
C VAL A 73 -37.71 6.78 12.70
N VAL A 74 -38.04 7.98 12.21
CA VAL A 74 -37.52 8.47 10.95
C VAL A 74 -36.02 8.48 11.16
N VAL A 75 -35.34 7.43 10.69
CA VAL A 75 -33.89 7.46 10.55
C VAL A 75 -33.69 8.61 9.56
N PRO A 76 -33.15 9.78 9.97
CA PRO A 76 -32.91 10.81 8.99
C PRO A 76 -32.01 10.17 7.95
N ALA A 77 -32.45 10.16 6.69
CA ALA A 77 -31.57 9.84 5.60
C ALA A 77 -30.33 10.70 5.81
N VAL A 78 -29.16 10.07 6.03
CA VAL A 78 -27.91 10.82 6.07
C VAL A 78 -27.89 11.63 4.78
N PRO A 79 -27.90 12.98 4.83
CA PRO A 79 -27.98 13.76 3.63
C PRO A 79 -26.70 13.52 2.85
N THR A 80 -26.79 12.72 1.80
CA THR A 80 -25.68 12.36 0.90
C THR A 80 -25.24 13.51 -0.01
N ASP A 81 -25.75 14.72 0.21
CA ASP A 81 -25.60 15.86 -0.72
C ASP A 81 -25.19 17.17 -0.04
N ARG A 82 -24.50 17.10 1.10
CA ARG A 82 -23.64 18.24 1.45
C ARG A 82 -22.29 17.93 0.83
N LYS A 83 -22.02 18.44 -0.39
CA LYS A 83 -20.65 18.53 -0.92
C LYS A 83 -19.79 19.16 0.17
N LEU A 84 -19.06 18.34 0.93
CA LEU A 84 -18.13 18.86 1.90
C LEU A 84 -17.08 19.64 1.11
N ALA A 85 -16.74 20.85 1.57
CA ALA A 85 -15.71 21.65 0.94
C ALA A 85 -14.42 20.80 0.86
N PRO A 86 -13.73 20.76 -0.28
CA PRO A 86 -12.54 19.93 -0.44
C PRO A 86 -11.45 20.41 0.51
N VAL A 87 -10.78 19.45 1.17
CA VAL A 87 -9.60 19.74 2.00
C VAL A 87 -8.40 19.85 1.07
N ARG A 88 -7.82 21.05 0.97
CA ARG A 88 -6.65 21.33 0.14
C ARG A 88 -5.37 21.32 0.96
N LEU A 89 -4.39 20.54 0.55
CA LEU A 89 -3.07 20.47 1.14
C LEU A 89 -2.05 20.98 0.13
N GLY A 90 -1.41 22.11 0.43
CA GLY A 90 -0.42 22.71 -0.45
C GLY A 90 0.95 22.07 -0.26
N TYR A 91 1.71 21.91 -1.34
CA TYR A 91 3.11 21.48 -1.28
C TYR A 91 4.01 22.36 -2.17
N ALA A 92 5.07 22.90 -1.57
CA ALA A 92 6.06 23.75 -2.20
C ALA A 92 7.48 23.20 -2.01
N ARG A 93 8.31 23.34 -3.05
CA ARG A 93 9.71 22.88 -3.03
C ARG A 93 10.63 23.88 -3.70
N CYS A 94 11.78 24.15 -3.08
CA CYS A 94 12.87 24.91 -3.67
C CYS A 94 14.22 24.23 -3.44
N SER A 95 15.12 24.31 -4.43
CA SER A 95 16.45 23.71 -4.35
C SER A 95 17.48 24.62 -3.66
N THR A 96 17.36 25.95 -3.79
CA THR A 96 18.32 26.92 -3.20
C THR A 96 17.77 28.35 -3.04
N VAL A 97 16.90 28.82 -3.93
CA VAL A 97 16.47 30.23 -4.00
C VAL A 97 15.27 30.51 -3.11
N SER A 98 15.45 31.31 -2.05
CA SER A 98 14.37 31.64 -1.10
C SER A 98 13.25 32.48 -1.72
N GLN A 99 13.55 33.28 -2.74
CA GLN A 99 12.56 34.10 -3.48
C GLN A 99 11.58 33.24 -4.30
N GLU A 100 12.05 32.12 -4.86
CA GLU A 100 11.22 31.17 -5.61
C GLU A 100 10.26 30.40 -4.68
N LEU A 101 10.67 30.16 -3.44
CA LEU A 101 9.82 29.53 -2.43
C LEU A 101 8.67 30.45 -2.02
N GLN A 102 8.97 31.72 -1.75
CA GLN A 102 7.95 32.68 -1.34
C GLN A 102 6.86 32.86 -2.41
N GLY A 103 7.26 32.96 -3.69
CA GLY A 103 6.31 33.00 -4.80
C GLY A 103 5.38 31.78 -4.85
N GLN A 104 5.90 30.58 -4.56
CA GLN A 104 5.08 29.38 -4.48
C GLN A 104 4.11 29.40 -3.30
N LEU A 105 4.56 29.85 -2.12
CA LEU A 105 3.72 29.96 -0.94
C LEU A 105 2.58 30.96 -1.15
N ASP A 106 2.86 32.09 -1.78
CA ASP A 106 1.84 33.11 -2.08
C ASP A 106 0.78 32.57 -3.06
N GLU A 107 1.16 31.72 -4.01
CA GLU A 107 0.23 31.04 -4.92
C GLU A 107 -0.62 29.99 -4.22
N LEU A 108 -0.01 29.17 -3.36
CA LEU A 108 -0.72 28.16 -2.58
C LEU A 108 -1.69 28.80 -1.57
N ALA A 109 -1.32 29.95 -1.02
CA ALA A 109 -2.20 30.76 -0.18
C ALA A 109 -3.41 31.28 -0.96
N LYS A 110 -3.23 31.73 -2.20
CA LYS A 110 -4.34 32.14 -3.10
C LYS A 110 -5.26 30.98 -3.47
N ALA A 111 -4.75 29.76 -3.46
CA ALA A 111 -5.53 28.54 -3.73
C ALA A 111 -6.31 28.02 -2.50
N ASP A 112 -6.31 28.75 -1.38
CA ASP A 112 -7.04 28.40 -0.16
C ASP A 112 -6.65 27.01 0.40
N CYS A 113 -5.34 26.74 0.41
CA CYS A 113 -4.77 25.53 1.00
C CYS A 113 -4.89 25.58 2.53
N HIS A 114 -5.51 24.55 3.13
CA HIS A 114 -5.72 24.47 4.59
C HIS A 114 -4.39 24.32 5.34
N LYS A 115 -3.47 23.56 4.76
CA LYS A 115 -2.11 23.40 5.27
C LYS A 115 -1.13 23.34 4.12
N VAL A 116 -0.04 24.08 4.24
CA VAL A 116 1.03 24.12 3.25
C VAL A 116 2.28 23.49 3.84
N PHE A 117 2.87 22.57 3.10
CA PHE A 117 4.15 21.93 3.40
C PHE A 117 5.21 22.52 2.48
N SER A 118 6.37 22.86 3.04
CA SER A 118 7.42 23.52 2.27
C SER A 118 8.78 22.93 2.61
N GLU A 119 9.52 22.51 1.60
CA GLU A 119 10.88 22.00 1.78
C GLU A 119 11.92 22.74 0.93
N LYS A 120 13.09 22.98 1.53
CA LYS A 120 14.27 23.53 0.89
C LYS A 120 15.29 22.42 0.65
N ILE A 121 15.02 21.59 -0.34
CA ILE A 121 15.79 20.38 -0.64
C ILE A 121 16.13 20.35 -2.13
N SER A 122 17.40 20.05 -2.43
CA SER A 122 17.87 19.85 -3.80
C SER A 122 17.14 18.68 -4.46
N THR A 123 16.86 18.78 -5.75
CA THR A 123 16.24 17.70 -6.54
C THR A 123 17.03 16.38 -6.47
N ARG A 124 18.32 16.41 -6.10
CA ARG A 124 19.16 15.21 -5.99
C ARG A 124 18.86 14.33 -4.77
N VAL A 125 18.11 14.83 -3.78
CA VAL A 125 17.83 14.09 -2.55
C VAL A 125 16.54 13.27 -2.73
N LYS A 126 16.66 11.95 -2.57
CA LYS A 126 15.52 11.00 -2.67
C LYS A 126 14.56 11.08 -1.49
N HIS A 127 15.06 11.41 -0.30
CA HIS A 127 14.24 11.50 0.90
C HIS A 127 13.60 12.88 1.03
N ARG A 128 12.26 12.93 1.04
CA ARG A 128 11.46 14.16 1.13
C ARG A 128 10.51 14.11 2.32
N PRO A 129 10.94 14.60 3.50
CA PRO A 129 10.16 14.45 4.72
C PRO A 129 8.85 15.26 4.68
N GLU A 130 8.84 16.45 4.10
CA GLU A 130 7.66 17.31 4.05
C GLU A 130 6.61 16.78 3.06
N LEU A 131 7.04 16.29 1.89
CA LEU A 131 6.14 15.60 0.97
C LEU A 131 5.51 14.35 1.60
N ALA A 132 6.31 13.54 2.31
CA ALA A 132 5.80 12.36 3.00
C ALA A 132 4.78 12.74 4.09
N ALA A 133 5.07 13.79 4.88
CA ALA A 133 4.15 14.29 5.89
C ALA A 133 2.84 14.83 5.28
N ALA A 134 2.89 15.48 4.12
CA ALA A 134 1.71 15.93 3.39
C ALA A 134 0.82 14.76 2.96
N LEU A 135 1.42 13.71 2.40
CA LEU A 135 0.72 12.50 1.98
C LEU A 135 0.12 11.74 3.18
N ASP A 136 0.86 11.62 4.28
CA ASP A 136 0.38 10.95 5.49
C ASP A 136 -0.80 11.70 6.12
N LEU A 137 -0.75 13.04 6.13
CA LEU A 137 -1.88 13.85 6.57
C LEU A 137 -3.09 13.65 5.65
N ALA A 138 -2.89 13.63 4.33
CA ALA A 138 -3.94 13.40 3.35
C ALA A 138 -4.63 12.03 3.56
N LYS A 139 -3.83 10.98 3.80
CA LYS A 139 -4.33 9.63 4.12
C LYS A 139 -5.18 9.62 5.38
N ARG A 140 -4.72 10.25 6.46
CA ARG A 140 -5.50 10.33 7.71
C ARG A 140 -6.85 11.01 7.51
N PHE A 141 -6.92 12.06 6.68
CA PHE A 141 -8.20 12.68 6.33
C PHE A 141 -9.11 11.72 5.56
N LYS A 142 -8.58 10.97 4.59
CA LYS A 142 -9.34 9.96 3.84
C LYS A 142 -9.80 8.78 4.69
N GLU A 143 -8.99 8.33 5.64
CA GLU A 143 -9.35 7.28 6.60
C GLU A 143 -10.44 7.73 7.56
N ALA A 144 -10.35 8.95 8.08
CA ALA A 144 -11.34 9.51 9.00
C ALA A 144 -12.67 9.84 8.30
N ALA A 145 -12.60 10.30 7.04
CA ALA A 145 -13.77 10.68 6.25
C ALA A 145 -13.62 10.20 4.78
N PRO A 146 -14.04 8.96 4.47
CA PRO A 146 -13.89 8.39 3.12
C PRO A 146 -14.53 9.22 2.01
N GLN A 147 -15.65 9.89 2.33
CA GLN A 147 -16.40 10.73 1.40
C GLN A 147 -15.85 12.16 1.26
N GLN A 148 -14.87 12.54 2.07
CA GLN A 148 -14.23 13.85 1.96
C GLN A 148 -13.29 13.86 0.76
N THR A 149 -13.44 14.86 -0.11
CA THR A 149 -12.45 15.14 -1.16
C THR A 149 -11.22 15.76 -0.51
N VAL A 150 -10.06 15.12 -0.70
CA VAL A 150 -8.76 15.62 -0.29
C VAL A 150 -7.95 15.87 -1.56
N ILE A 151 -7.40 17.08 -1.67
CA ILE A 151 -6.68 17.56 -2.85
C ILE A 151 -5.26 17.93 -2.42
N LEU A 152 -4.26 17.34 -3.06
CA LEU A 152 -2.87 17.79 -2.98
C LEU A 152 -2.65 18.87 -4.05
N THR A 153 -2.41 20.10 -3.62
CA THR A 153 -2.23 21.27 -4.49
C THR A 153 -0.75 21.61 -4.61
N VAL A 154 -0.27 21.73 -5.85
CA VAL A 154 1.10 22.14 -6.17
C VAL A 154 1.11 23.24 -7.23
N THR A 155 2.15 24.07 -7.23
CA THR A 155 2.26 25.13 -8.23
C THR A 155 2.50 24.58 -9.63
N GLU A 156 3.42 23.61 -9.78
CA GLU A 156 3.82 23.04 -11.07
C GLU A 156 4.28 21.59 -10.90
N MET A 157 4.14 20.78 -11.97
CA MET A 157 4.57 19.37 -12.00
C MET A 157 6.04 19.16 -11.57
N LYS A 158 6.95 20.07 -11.94
CA LYS A 158 8.38 20.01 -11.56
C LYS A 158 8.63 20.05 -10.04
N ARG A 159 7.62 20.41 -9.24
CA ARG A 159 7.72 20.37 -7.77
C ARG A 159 7.52 18.97 -7.22
N LEU A 160 6.77 18.11 -7.90
CA LEU A 160 6.43 16.75 -7.48
C LEU A 160 7.56 15.75 -7.70
N GLY A 161 8.33 15.90 -8.77
CA GLY A 161 9.39 14.96 -9.13
C GLY A 161 10.33 15.55 -10.17
N ARG A 162 11.55 15.02 -10.23
CA ARG A 162 12.50 15.35 -11.30
C ARG A 162 12.54 14.27 -12.39
N ASP A 163 12.28 13.02 -11.99
CA ASP A 163 12.34 11.83 -12.82
C ASP A 163 10.90 11.33 -13.01
N ALA A 164 10.61 10.73 -14.15
CA ALA A 164 9.29 10.17 -14.43
C ALA A 164 8.93 9.05 -13.46
N ASP A 165 9.89 8.23 -13.03
CA ASP A 165 9.70 7.24 -11.95
C ASP A 165 9.19 7.84 -10.62
N GLU A 166 9.72 9.00 -10.21
CA GLU A 166 9.23 9.69 -9.00
C GLU A 166 7.80 10.19 -9.18
N LEU A 167 7.50 10.80 -10.34
CA LEU A 167 6.17 11.30 -10.66
C LEU A 167 5.15 10.17 -10.71
N THR A 168 5.50 9.03 -11.29
CA THR A 168 4.59 7.89 -11.36
C THR A 168 4.42 7.18 -10.03
N THR A 169 5.48 7.05 -9.24
CA THR A 169 5.35 6.51 -7.88
C THR A 169 4.39 7.36 -7.06
N LEU A 170 4.52 8.68 -7.15
CA LEU A 170 3.60 9.63 -6.49
C LEU A 170 2.18 9.51 -7.06
N ALA A 171 2.02 9.47 -8.39
CA ALA A 171 0.73 9.34 -9.04
C ALA A 171 -0.01 8.07 -8.57
N ARG A 172 0.69 6.94 -8.49
CA ARG A 172 0.14 5.69 -7.95
C ARG A 172 -0.26 5.83 -6.48
N THR A 173 0.59 6.43 -5.64
CA THR A 173 0.24 6.66 -4.23
C THR A 173 -1.01 7.53 -4.09
N LEU A 174 -1.16 8.58 -4.89
CA LEU A 174 -2.35 9.42 -4.87
C LEU A 174 -3.60 8.64 -5.33
N GLN A 175 -3.47 7.82 -6.38
CA GLN A 175 -4.56 6.99 -6.89
C GLN A 175 -5.02 5.93 -5.88
N GLU A 176 -4.09 5.18 -5.28
CA GLU A 176 -4.39 4.14 -4.27
C GLU A 176 -5.13 4.70 -3.05
N ASN A 177 -4.86 5.95 -2.70
CA ASN A 177 -5.45 6.61 -1.54
C ASN A 177 -6.65 7.52 -1.91
N ALA A 178 -7.08 7.52 -3.18
CA ALA A 178 -8.15 8.37 -3.70
C ALA A 178 -7.96 9.87 -3.33
N ILE A 179 -6.73 10.35 -3.49
CA ILE A 179 -6.33 11.75 -3.28
C ILE A 179 -6.25 12.43 -4.65
N SER A 180 -6.94 13.55 -4.82
CA SER A 180 -6.89 14.32 -6.07
C SER A 180 -5.61 15.16 -6.14
N LEU A 181 -5.13 15.42 -7.35
CA LEU A 181 -3.97 16.29 -7.60
C LEU A 181 -4.44 17.59 -8.24
N GLU A 182 -4.00 18.74 -7.71
CA GLU A 182 -4.24 20.05 -8.30
C GLU A 182 -2.93 20.70 -8.72
N MET A 183 -2.88 21.19 -9.96
CA MET A 183 -1.75 21.92 -10.52
C MET A 183 -2.20 23.35 -10.87
N LEU A 184 -1.55 24.35 -10.27
CA LEU A 184 -1.92 25.76 -10.47
C LEU A 184 -1.36 26.36 -11.77
N ARG A 185 -0.19 25.88 -12.23
CA ARG A 185 0.52 26.36 -13.42
C ARG A 185 1.15 25.21 -14.20
N GLY A 186 1.59 25.54 -15.41
CA GLY A 186 2.26 24.63 -16.32
C GLY A 186 1.37 24.28 -17.52
N PRO A 187 1.74 23.26 -18.31
CA PRO A 187 1.00 22.88 -19.51
C PRO A 187 -0.34 22.19 -19.21
N LEU A 188 -0.52 21.70 -17.97
CA LEU A 188 -1.70 20.96 -17.52
C LEU A 188 -2.22 21.54 -16.19
N PRO A 189 -2.75 22.77 -16.17
CA PRO A 189 -3.37 23.32 -14.97
C PRO A 189 -4.76 22.70 -14.76
N GLY A 190 -5.11 22.44 -13.51
CA GLY A 190 -6.43 21.90 -13.15
C GLY A 190 -6.40 20.94 -11.97
N VAL A 191 -7.60 20.47 -11.60
CA VAL A 191 -7.82 19.44 -10.58
C VAL A 191 -8.07 18.10 -11.26
N TYR A 192 -7.28 17.10 -10.89
CA TYR A 192 -7.29 15.75 -11.43
C TYR A 192 -7.73 14.78 -10.33
N ASP A 193 -8.95 14.28 -10.46
CA ASP A 193 -9.46 13.22 -9.60
C ASP A 193 -9.05 11.85 -10.17
N PRO A 194 -8.33 11.00 -9.40
CA PRO A 194 -7.97 9.65 -9.85
C PRO A 194 -9.15 8.76 -10.22
N SER A 195 -10.36 9.06 -9.70
CA SER A 195 -11.59 8.29 -9.92
C SER A 195 -12.47 8.87 -11.04
N GLY A 196 -12.15 10.06 -11.54
CA GLY A 196 -13.01 10.86 -12.41
C GLY A 196 -12.25 11.45 -13.60
N SER A 197 -12.33 12.77 -13.76
CA SER A 197 -11.72 13.51 -14.90
C SER A 197 -10.19 13.36 -15.01
N GLY A 198 -9.52 12.99 -13.91
CA GLY A 198 -8.07 12.78 -13.87
C GLY A 198 -7.62 11.35 -14.15
N ALA A 199 -8.53 10.37 -14.19
CA ALA A 199 -8.18 8.95 -14.28
C ALA A 199 -7.27 8.64 -15.49
N LEU A 200 -7.51 9.28 -16.63
CA LEU A 200 -6.68 9.12 -17.83
C LEU A 200 -5.25 9.66 -17.64
N LEU A 201 -5.10 10.78 -16.93
CA LEU A 201 -3.78 11.36 -16.62
C LEU A 201 -2.98 10.43 -15.70
N PHE A 202 -3.63 9.89 -14.67
CA PHE A 202 -3.02 8.92 -13.76
C PHE A 202 -2.65 7.61 -14.49
N ALA A 203 -3.52 7.12 -15.38
CA ALA A 203 -3.25 5.94 -16.21
C ALA A 203 -2.08 6.18 -17.19
N PHE A 204 -2.01 7.37 -17.80
CA PHE A 204 -0.88 7.76 -18.65
C PHE A 204 0.44 7.77 -17.88
N PHE A 205 0.46 8.37 -16.68
CA PHE A 205 1.65 8.35 -15.84
C PHE A 205 2.04 6.93 -15.41
N ALA A 206 1.07 6.07 -15.09
CA ALA A 206 1.30 4.67 -14.77
C ALA A 206 1.97 3.92 -15.95
N ALA A 207 1.41 4.06 -17.15
CA ALA A 207 1.95 3.44 -18.37
C ALA A 207 3.36 3.94 -18.71
N MET A 208 3.62 5.24 -18.53
CA MET A 208 4.94 5.82 -18.76
C MET A 208 6.03 5.22 -17.85
N ALA A 209 5.74 4.95 -16.57
CA ALA A 209 6.75 4.32 -15.72
C ALA A 209 6.88 2.81 -15.89
N GLU A 210 5.87 2.13 -16.44
CA GLU A 210 6.07 0.75 -16.88
C GLU A 210 7.01 0.71 -18.08
N ALA A 211 6.83 1.62 -19.05
CA ALA A 211 7.71 1.77 -20.20
C ALA A 211 9.16 2.13 -19.81
N GLU A 212 9.36 3.08 -18.88
CA GLU A 212 10.71 3.42 -18.40
C GLU A 212 11.37 2.27 -17.64
N ARG A 213 10.62 1.53 -16.80
CA ARG A 213 11.15 0.36 -16.09
C ARG A 213 11.59 -0.74 -17.06
N GLU A 214 10.81 -0.98 -18.11
CA GLU A 214 11.20 -1.95 -19.14
C GLU A 214 12.41 -1.43 -19.95
N GLY A 215 12.46 -0.15 -20.30
CA GLY A 215 13.61 0.44 -20.99
C GLY A 215 14.92 0.35 -20.19
N ILE A 216 14.89 0.55 -18.86
CA ILE A 216 16.07 0.33 -18.00
C ILE A 216 16.49 -1.14 -18.01
N ARG A 217 15.53 -2.06 -17.98
CA ARG A 217 15.79 -3.51 -18.03
C ARG A 217 16.42 -3.90 -19.36
N GLU A 218 15.88 -3.42 -20.48
CA GLU A 218 16.42 -3.63 -21.83
C GLU A 218 17.86 -3.11 -21.93
N ALA A 219 18.10 -1.85 -21.56
CA ALA A 219 19.45 -1.27 -21.58
C ALA A 219 20.45 -2.01 -20.68
N THR A 220 19.97 -2.58 -19.55
CA THR A 220 20.81 -3.41 -18.67
C THR A 220 21.17 -4.75 -19.34
N LEU A 221 20.21 -5.39 -20.02
CA LEU A 221 20.46 -6.63 -20.74
C LEU A 221 21.41 -6.42 -21.92
N GLU A 222 21.21 -5.35 -22.70
CA GLU A 222 22.13 -4.95 -23.79
C GLU A 222 23.53 -4.65 -23.25
N GLY A 223 23.63 -3.95 -22.11
CA GLY A 223 24.90 -3.69 -21.45
C GLY A 223 25.62 -4.96 -20.98
N LEU A 224 24.87 -5.92 -20.44
CA LEU A 224 25.40 -7.23 -20.02
C LEU A 224 25.83 -8.09 -21.22
N GLU A 225 25.08 -8.06 -22.32
CA GLU A 225 25.42 -8.76 -23.55
C GLU A 225 26.69 -8.16 -24.17
N SER A 226 26.75 -6.83 -24.31
CA SER A 226 27.96 -6.14 -24.78
C SER A 226 29.18 -6.39 -23.88
N ALA A 227 28.97 -6.49 -22.56
CA ALA A 227 30.03 -6.87 -21.64
C ALA A 227 30.50 -8.32 -21.87
N ARG A 228 29.57 -9.27 -22.07
CA ARG A 228 29.87 -10.67 -22.39
C ARG A 228 30.65 -10.80 -23.71
N ASP A 229 30.26 -10.06 -24.75
CA ASP A 229 30.97 -10.05 -26.04
C ASP A 229 32.41 -9.53 -25.90
N ARG A 230 32.62 -8.60 -24.96
CA ARG A 230 33.95 -8.11 -24.58
C ARG A 230 34.68 -9.01 -23.57
N GLY A 231 34.20 -10.22 -23.33
CA GLY A 231 34.77 -11.21 -22.43
C GLY A 231 34.53 -10.96 -20.93
N ARG A 232 33.69 -9.98 -20.57
CA ARG A 232 33.32 -9.66 -19.18
C ARG A 232 32.00 -10.33 -18.84
N HIS A 233 32.04 -11.59 -18.44
CA HIS A 233 30.85 -12.40 -18.21
C HIS A 233 30.11 -12.12 -16.88
N GLY A 234 30.66 -11.28 -16.00
CA GLY A 234 30.11 -11.03 -14.67
C GLY A 234 30.12 -12.28 -13.78
N GLY A 235 29.44 -12.21 -12.62
CA GLY A 235 29.31 -13.34 -11.68
C GLY A 235 30.38 -13.40 -10.59
N ARG A 236 30.28 -14.40 -9.71
CA ARG A 236 31.22 -14.61 -8.58
C ARG A 236 32.56 -15.11 -9.13
N PRO A 237 33.70 -14.49 -8.80
CA PRO A 237 35.02 -14.98 -9.21
C PRO A 237 35.25 -16.42 -8.72
N LYS A 238 35.88 -17.25 -9.56
CA LYS A 238 36.35 -18.58 -9.16
C LYS A 238 37.52 -18.40 -8.18
N VAL A 239 37.38 -18.94 -6.97
CA VAL A 239 38.37 -18.81 -5.88
C VAL A 239 39.22 -20.06 -5.68
N ILE A 240 38.82 -21.19 -6.28
CA ILE A 240 39.60 -22.44 -6.30
C ILE A 240 40.39 -22.44 -7.60
N THR A 241 41.71 -22.47 -7.48
CA THR A 241 42.65 -22.49 -8.62
C THR A 241 42.98 -23.92 -9.03
N ASP A 242 43.50 -24.11 -10.24
CA ASP A 242 43.94 -25.42 -10.73
C ASP A 242 45.07 -26.01 -9.86
N ASP A 243 45.93 -25.15 -9.30
CA ASP A 243 46.97 -25.55 -8.34
C ASP A 243 46.37 -26.15 -7.06
N MET A 244 45.30 -25.54 -6.53
CA MET A 244 44.58 -26.08 -5.38
C MET A 244 43.97 -27.45 -5.71
N LEU A 245 43.44 -27.62 -6.93
CA LEU A 245 42.91 -28.91 -7.38
C LEU A 245 44.00 -29.96 -7.53
N ALA A 246 45.16 -29.60 -8.07
CA ALA A 246 46.31 -30.49 -8.22
C ALA A 246 46.85 -30.94 -6.84
N ILE A 247 47.01 -30.00 -5.91
CA ILE A 247 47.41 -30.31 -4.51
C ILE A 247 46.36 -31.22 -3.86
N THR A 248 45.08 -30.94 -4.08
CA THR A 248 43.99 -31.75 -3.52
C THR A 248 44.01 -33.18 -4.05
N ARG A 249 44.12 -33.37 -5.37
CA ARG A 249 44.23 -34.71 -5.98
C ARG A 249 45.44 -35.49 -5.48
N ALA A 250 46.60 -34.84 -5.37
CA ALA A 250 47.82 -35.46 -4.88
C ALA A 250 47.73 -35.90 -3.41
N ARG A 251 47.06 -35.12 -2.55
CA ARG A 251 46.83 -35.48 -1.15
C ARG A 251 45.72 -36.52 -0.96
N MET A 252 44.67 -36.48 -1.78
CA MET A 252 43.65 -37.53 -1.81
C MET A 252 44.25 -38.89 -2.19
N ALA A 253 45.17 -38.93 -3.16
CA ALA A 253 45.88 -40.16 -3.54
C ALA A 253 46.74 -40.76 -2.39
N LYS A 254 47.13 -39.93 -1.41
CA LYS A 254 47.82 -40.35 -0.18
C LYS A 254 46.88 -40.78 0.94
N GLY A 255 45.56 -40.73 0.71
CA GLY A 255 44.53 -41.14 1.68
C GLY A 255 44.09 -40.04 2.65
N GLU A 256 44.47 -38.78 2.46
CA GLU A 256 44.01 -37.66 3.30
C GLU A 256 42.54 -37.30 3.02
N SER A 257 41.80 -36.91 4.07
CA SER A 257 40.41 -36.48 3.93
C SER A 257 40.31 -35.08 3.31
N VAL A 258 39.32 -34.85 2.43
CA VAL A 258 39.12 -33.53 1.77
C VAL A 258 38.87 -32.41 2.80
N ARG A 259 38.31 -32.73 3.98
CA ARG A 259 38.12 -31.76 5.06
C ARG A 259 39.43 -31.31 5.69
N ASP A 260 40.41 -32.20 5.78
CA ASP A 260 41.72 -31.87 6.35
C ASP A 260 42.62 -31.20 5.32
N ILE A 261 42.52 -31.62 4.05
CA ILE A 261 43.16 -30.94 2.92
C ILE A 261 42.69 -29.49 2.83
N ALA A 262 41.37 -29.26 2.95
CA ALA A 262 40.78 -27.93 2.88
C ALA A 262 41.37 -26.93 3.88
N LYS A 263 41.65 -27.36 5.11
CA LYS A 263 42.26 -26.52 6.16
C LYS A 263 43.69 -26.10 5.82
N GLY A 264 44.40 -26.90 5.03
CA GLY A 264 45.77 -26.64 4.60
C GLY A 264 45.88 -25.82 3.31
N LEU A 265 44.76 -25.40 2.72
CA LEU A 265 44.70 -24.55 1.55
C LEU A 265 44.25 -23.14 1.95
N THR A 266 44.66 -22.13 1.18
CA THR A 266 44.33 -20.73 1.44
C THR A 266 43.82 -20.06 0.17
N ILE A 267 42.65 -19.45 0.24
CA ILE A 267 42.09 -18.68 -0.86
C ILE A 267 42.92 -17.42 -1.07
N THR A 268 43.34 -17.16 -2.30
CA THR A 268 44.21 -16.01 -2.64
C THR A 268 43.43 -14.77 -3.05
N GLU A 269 42.22 -14.93 -3.60
CA GLU A 269 41.44 -13.82 -4.17
C GLU A 269 39.96 -13.83 -3.76
N GLY A 270 39.34 -12.66 -3.75
CA GLY A 270 37.93 -12.47 -3.44
C GLY A 270 37.63 -12.19 -1.96
N LYS A 271 36.34 -12.19 -1.61
CA LYS A 271 35.86 -11.77 -0.27
C LYS A 271 36.43 -12.61 0.89
N ASN A 272 36.80 -13.86 0.63
CA ASN A 272 37.31 -14.81 1.62
C ASN A 272 38.82 -15.05 1.45
N ALA A 273 39.55 -14.12 0.84
CA ALA A 273 41.00 -14.21 0.72
C ALA A 273 41.63 -14.33 2.13
N GLY A 274 42.57 -15.26 2.28
CA GLY A 274 43.20 -15.59 3.56
C GLY A 274 42.49 -16.68 4.37
N GLU A 275 41.28 -17.10 3.98
CA GLU A 275 40.56 -18.20 4.63
C GLU A 275 40.78 -19.54 3.93
N ALA A 276 40.52 -20.63 4.67
CA ALA A 276 40.48 -21.97 4.12
C ALA A 276 39.20 -22.19 3.26
N PRO A 277 39.31 -22.82 2.08
CA PRO A 277 38.13 -23.15 1.27
C PRO A 277 37.23 -24.16 2.02
N SER A 278 35.92 -24.06 1.78
CA SER A 278 35.00 -25.08 2.31
C SER A 278 35.19 -26.41 1.59
N ALA A 279 35.05 -27.53 2.30
CA ALA A 279 35.10 -28.87 1.70
C ALA A 279 34.08 -29.03 0.55
N ALA A 280 32.90 -28.42 0.67
CA ALA A 280 31.88 -28.45 -0.38
C ALA A 280 32.27 -27.65 -1.63
N SER A 281 33.06 -26.58 -1.49
CA SER A 281 33.61 -25.85 -2.64
C SER A 281 34.66 -26.68 -3.37
N LEU A 282 35.52 -27.38 -2.61
CA LEU A 282 36.53 -28.28 -3.17
C LEU A 282 35.90 -29.47 -3.91
N TYR A 283 34.91 -30.14 -3.30
CA TYR A 283 34.20 -31.24 -3.96
C TYR A 283 33.51 -30.81 -5.26
N ARG A 284 32.87 -29.63 -5.27
CA ARG A 284 32.24 -29.10 -6.49
C ARG A 284 33.28 -28.78 -7.57
N ALA A 285 34.39 -28.14 -7.19
CA ALA A 285 35.44 -27.82 -8.14
C ALA A 285 36.14 -29.07 -8.71
N LEU A 286 36.33 -30.13 -7.91
CA LEU A 286 36.82 -31.41 -8.40
C LEU A 286 35.85 -32.06 -9.39
N ALA A 287 34.55 -32.11 -9.05
CA ALA A 287 33.53 -32.67 -9.92
C ALA A 287 33.40 -31.91 -11.25
N GLU A 288 33.46 -30.58 -11.23
CA GLU A 288 33.49 -29.75 -12.43
C GLU A 288 34.74 -30.01 -13.29
N ALA A 289 35.91 -30.19 -12.67
CA ALA A 289 37.15 -30.47 -13.36
C ALA A 289 37.19 -31.88 -13.98
N ASP A 290 36.60 -32.88 -13.32
CA ASP A 290 36.51 -34.24 -13.85
C ASP A 290 35.50 -34.33 -15.01
N GLN A 291 34.41 -33.54 -14.95
CA GLN A 291 33.45 -33.40 -16.06
C GLN A 291 34.06 -32.68 -17.27
N ALA A 292 34.93 -31.69 -17.06
CA ALA A 292 35.62 -30.99 -18.15
C ALA A 292 36.75 -31.82 -18.80
N ALA A 293 37.23 -32.87 -18.12
CA ALA A 293 38.26 -33.77 -18.62
C ALA A 293 37.70 -35.03 -19.33
N SER A 294 36.38 -35.22 -19.29
CA SER A 294 35.63 -36.29 -19.97
C SER A 294 35.10 -35.81 -21.31
#